data_AF-A0A937AU60-F1
#
_entry.id   AF-A0A937AU60-F1
#
_cell.length_a   1.000
_cell.length_b   1.000
_cell.length_c   1.000
_cell.angle_alpha   90.00
_cell.angle_beta   90.00
_cell.angle_gamma   90.00
#
_symmetry.space_group_name_H-M   'P 1'
#
loop_
_entity.id
_entity.type
_entity.pdbx_description
1 polymer ?
#
loop_
_entity_poly.entity_id
_entity_poly.type
_entity_poly.pdbx_seq_one_letter_code
_entity_poly.pdbx_strand_id
1 'polypeptide(L)'
;MGLGRMVILLHQLPDGTRHFDWLVQRFQPAPGHRPPLDPEARELLSYRVVDRIDHPSAGFFVADRIADHRNKYLEVTRAEIRGGRGIVQKVAAGIVRRVEEMSGAVSIRGKFAGGAEYMWAGIQKDDVWEFQRSKPIQVGPGQKFDWSTSDDDDGPVDPRIATVWPMF
;
A
#
# COMPACT_ATOMS: atom_id res chain seq x y z
N MET A 1 -15.98 -8.92 3.60
CA MET A 1 -14.87 -7.98 3.85
C MET A 1 -14.90 -6.89 2.80
N GLY A 2 -14.68 -5.62 3.18
CA GLY A 2 -14.54 -4.52 2.22
C GLY A 2 -13.30 -4.68 1.36
N LEU A 3 -13.21 -3.94 0.25
CA LEU A 3 -11.99 -3.87 -0.57
C LEU A 3 -11.51 -2.43 -0.59
N GLY A 4 -10.26 -2.22 -0.21
CA GLY A 4 -9.58 -0.95 -0.41
C GLY A 4 -9.03 -0.85 -1.84
N ARG A 5 -8.55 0.34 -2.19
CA ARG A 5 -7.90 0.63 -3.47
C ARG A 5 -6.49 1.13 -3.26
N MET A 6 -5.64 0.94 -4.24
CA MET A 6 -4.31 1.54 -4.27
C MET A 6 -3.96 2.02 -5.67
N VAL A 7 -3.09 3.01 -5.77
CA VAL A 7 -2.56 3.53 -7.03
C VAL A 7 -1.06 3.81 -6.90
N ILE A 8 -0.38 3.77 -8.04
CA ILE A 8 0.95 4.37 -8.19
C ILE A 8 0.81 5.55 -9.14
N LEU A 9 1.27 6.70 -8.68
CA LEU A 9 1.28 7.93 -9.46
C LEU A 9 2.72 8.28 -9.80
N LEU A 10 3.04 8.48 -11.07
CA LEU A 10 4.27 9.10 -11.51
C LEU A 10 4.13 10.62 -11.35
N HIS A 11 5.03 11.22 -10.57
CA HIS A 11 5.13 12.66 -10.42
C HIS A 11 6.37 13.15 -11.15
N GLN A 12 6.19 14.00 -12.16
CA GLN A 12 7.25 14.68 -12.91
C GLN A 12 7.30 16.15 -12.50
N LEU A 13 8.43 16.60 -11.97
CA LEU A 13 8.64 18.00 -11.59
C LEU A 13 9.10 18.85 -12.80
N PRO A 14 8.96 20.19 -12.75
CA PRO A 14 9.37 21.05 -13.87
C PRO A 14 10.87 21.02 -14.19
N ASP A 15 11.71 20.65 -13.23
CA ASP A 15 13.15 20.46 -13.41
C ASP A 15 13.51 19.13 -14.12
N GLY A 16 12.50 18.34 -14.49
CA GLY A 16 12.65 17.04 -15.15
C GLY A 16 12.87 15.86 -14.19
N THR A 17 13.06 16.12 -12.89
CA THR A 17 13.13 15.04 -11.89
C THR A 17 11.78 14.34 -11.75
N ARG A 18 11.82 13.07 -11.33
CA ARG A 18 10.62 12.26 -11.19
C ARG A 18 10.70 11.30 -10.02
N HIS A 19 9.55 10.99 -9.44
CA HIS A 19 9.38 9.95 -8.43
C HIS A 19 8.00 9.31 -8.60
N PHE A 20 7.75 8.26 -7.82
CA PHE A 20 6.44 7.64 -7.74
C PHE A 20 5.85 7.84 -6.35
N ASP A 21 4.55 8.09 -6.29
CA ASP A 21 3.79 8.06 -5.06
C ASP A 21 2.90 6.82 -5.05
N TRP A 22 3.08 5.95 -4.06
CA TRP A 22 2.23 4.81 -3.79
C TRP A 22 1.19 5.19 -2.74
N LEU A 23 -0.07 5.24 -3.16
CA LEU A 23 -1.20 5.62 -2.31
C LEU A 23 -2.05 4.39 -2.04
N VAL A 24 -2.31 4.12 -0.76
CA VAL A 24 -3.04 2.95 -0.28
C VAL A 24 -4.21 3.41 0.59
N GLN A 25 -5.41 3.04 0.18
CA GLN A 25 -6.59 3.28 0.99
C GLN A 25 -6.56 2.35 2.20
N ARG A 26 -6.59 2.94 3.41
CA ARG A 26 -6.78 2.17 4.63
C ARG A 26 -8.07 1.38 4.55
N PHE A 27 -8.03 0.13 5.01
CA PHE A 27 -9.18 -0.76 4.94
C PHE A 27 -10.42 -0.12 5.57
N GLN A 28 -11.57 -0.30 4.93
CA GLN A 28 -12.84 0.20 5.43
C GLN A 28 -13.73 -0.97 5.87
N PRO A 29 -14.43 -0.86 7.03
CA PRO A 29 -15.28 -1.92 7.54
C PRO A 29 -16.39 -2.33 6.56
N ALA A 30 -16.98 -3.51 6.81
CA ALA A 30 -17.77 -4.32 5.89
C ALA A 30 -18.90 -3.59 5.11
N PRO A 31 -19.34 -4.15 3.96
CA PRO A 31 -20.39 -3.56 3.13
C PRO A 31 -21.72 -3.47 3.89
N GLY A 32 -22.37 -2.31 3.88
CA GLY A 32 -23.72 -2.12 4.45
C GLY A 32 -23.95 -0.74 5.07
N HIS A 33 -22.89 -0.09 5.55
CA HIS A 33 -22.97 1.21 6.22
C HIS A 33 -21.83 2.14 5.81
N ARG A 34 -21.80 2.61 4.57
CA ARG A 34 -20.93 3.74 4.26
C ARG A 34 -21.52 4.73 3.26
N PRO A 35 -21.45 6.04 3.58
CA PRO A 35 -21.60 7.08 2.57
C PRO A 35 -20.47 6.97 1.54
N PRO A 36 -20.63 7.58 0.35
CA PRO A 36 -19.56 7.71 -0.63
C PRO A 36 -18.27 8.20 0.02
N LEU A 37 -17.11 7.73 -0.45
CA LEU A 37 -15.83 8.29 -0.02
C LEU A 37 -15.85 9.79 -0.26
N ASP A 38 -15.69 10.58 0.81
CA ASP A 38 -15.43 12.00 0.66
C ASP A 38 -14.14 12.15 -0.17
N PRO A 39 -14.20 12.72 -1.39
CA PRO A 39 -13.04 12.87 -2.26
C PRO A 39 -11.96 13.76 -1.65
N GLU A 40 -12.30 14.62 -0.69
CA GLU A 40 -11.37 15.55 -0.05
C GLU A 40 -10.79 15.02 1.27
N ALA A 41 -11.34 13.93 1.83
CA ALA A 41 -10.80 13.30 3.03
C ALA A 41 -9.39 12.74 2.77
N ARG A 42 -8.47 13.05 3.70
CA ARG A 42 -7.05 12.68 3.65
C ARG A 42 -6.78 11.36 4.37
N GLU A 43 -7.23 10.27 3.78
CA GLU A 43 -7.20 8.94 4.41
C GLU A 43 -6.27 7.94 3.71
N LEU A 44 -5.56 8.37 2.66
CA LEU A 44 -4.66 7.51 1.91
C LEU A 44 -3.28 7.46 2.56
N LEU A 45 -2.89 6.27 3.00
CA LEU A 45 -1.52 5.93 3.38
C LEU A 45 -0.60 6.19 2.17
N SER A 46 0.41 7.03 2.33
CA SER A 46 1.14 7.60 1.19
C SER A 46 2.64 7.41 1.34
N TYR A 47 3.27 6.76 0.36
CA TYR A 47 4.70 6.54 0.32
C TYR A 47 5.29 7.09 -0.97
N ARG A 48 6.40 7.83 -0.88
CA ARG A 48 7.20 8.21 -2.04
C ARG A 48 8.26 7.15 -2.27
N VAL A 49 8.36 6.65 -3.50
CA VAL A 49 9.29 5.61 -3.91
C VAL A 49 9.99 6.01 -5.21
N VAL A 50 11.20 5.48 -5.42
CA VAL A 50 11.96 5.70 -6.66
C VAL A 50 11.59 4.69 -7.74
N ASP A 51 11.16 3.49 -7.34
CA ASP A 51 10.95 2.35 -8.23
C ASP A 51 9.48 2.05 -8.56
N ARG A 52 9.25 1.36 -9.68
CA ARG A 52 7.95 0.79 -10.05
C ARG A 52 7.66 -0.48 -9.26
N ILE A 53 7.11 -0.32 -8.05
CA ILE A 53 6.86 -1.42 -7.10
C ILE A 53 5.81 -2.44 -7.57
N ASP A 54 5.03 -2.10 -8.61
CA ASP A 54 4.12 -3.01 -9.29
C ASP A 54 4.84 -3.96 -10.27
N HIS A 55 6.08 -3.66 -10.64
CA HIS A 55 6.86 -4.52 -11.53
C HIS A 55 7.38 -5.78 -10.80
N PRO A 56 7.35 -6.98 -11.41
CA PRO A 56 7.79 -8.22 -10.77
C PRO A 56 9.24 -8.24 -10.27
N SER A 57 10.11 -7.31 -10.70
CA SER A 57 11.48 -7.20 -10.18
C SER A 57 11.60 -6.45 -8.86
N ALA A 58 10.57 -5.71 -8.41
CA ALA A 58 10.62 -4.90 -7.20
C ALA A 58 10.41 -5.75 -5.92
N GLY A 59 11.43 -6.56 -5.56
CA GLY A 59 11.40 -7.41 -4.37
C GLY A 59 11.68 -6.66 -3.07
N PHE A 60 12.55 -5.65 -3.12
CA PHE A 60 12.90 -4.77 -2.00
C PHE A 60 12.94 -3.33 -2.50
N PHE A 61 12.49 -2.37 -1.69
CA PHE A 61 12.58 -0.95 -2.01
C PHE A 61 12.54 -0.09 -0.75
N VAL A 62 13.09 1.12 -0.85
CA VAL A 62 12.98 2.16 0.18
C VAL A 62 11.89 3.15 -0.17
N ALA A 63 11.30 3.75 0.85
CA ALA A 63 10.25 4.72 0.70
C ALA A 63 10.32 5.82 1.77
N ASP A 64 9.92 7.03 1.39
CA ASP A 64 9.66 8.10 2.35
C ASP A 64 8.17 8.10 2.70
N ARG A 65 7.85 8.11 4.00
CA ARG A 65 6.46 8.32 4.41
C ARG A 65 6.10 9.80 4.23
N ILE A 66 5.06 10.08 3.44
CA ILE A 66 4.57 11.44 3.22
C ILE A 66 3.17 11.62 3.82
N ALA A 67 2.72 12.87 3.86
CA ALA A 67 1.40 13.20 4.39
C ALA A 67 0.29 12.47 3.64
N ASP A 68 -0.75 12.07 4.37
CA ASP A 68 -1.87 11.34 3.79
C ASP A 68 -2.57 12.15 2.69
N HIS A 69 -2.85 11.45 1.59
CA HIS A 69 -3.43 12.03 0.37
C HIS A 69 -4.96 11.98 0.39
N ARG A 70 -5.56 12.87 -0.40
CA ARG A 70 -7.01 12.94 -0.57
C ARG A 70 -7.52 11.75 -1.39
N ASN A 71 -8.68 11.21 -1.03
CA ASN A 71 -9.29 10.07 -1.71
C ASN A 71 -9.45 10.26 -3.24
N LYS A 72 -9.67 11.50 -3.72
CA LYS A 72 -9.76 11.78 -5.16
C LYS A 72 -8.53 11.38 -5.98
N TYR A 73 -7.35 11.27 -5.35
CA TYR A 73 -6.12 10.87 -6.04
C TYR A 73 -6.17 9.43 -6.57
N LEU A 74 -7.05 8.58 -6.02
CA LEU A 74 -7.29 7.23 -6.56
C LEU A 74 -7.85 7.27 -8.00
N GLU A 75 -8.57 8.33 -8.35
CA GLU A 75 -9.22 8.47 -9.66
C GLU A 75 -8.38 9.24 -10.68
N VAL A 76 -7.38 9.99 -10.24
CA VAL A 76 -6.52 10.77 -11.13
C VAL A 76 -5.96 9.87 -12.23
N THR A 77 -6.07 10.31 -13.48
CA THR A 77 -5.44 9.66 -14.64
C THR A 77 -4.21 10.45 -15.06
N ARG A 78 -4.38 11.76 -15.26
CA ARG A 78 -3.32 12.75 -15.49
C ARG A 78 -3.80 14.13 -15.05
N ALA A 79 -2.99 14.87 -14.31
CA ALA A 79 -3.30 16.23 -13.89
C ALA A 79 -2.03 17.07 -13.74
N GLU A 80 -2.10 18.33 -14.16
CA GLU A 80 -1.09 19.33 -13.80
C GLU A 80 -1.38 19.85 -12.39
N ILE A 81 -0.33 19.91 -11.57
CA ILE A 81 -0.41 20.40 -10.21
C ILE A 81 -0.06 21.89 -10.20
N ARG A 82 -1.05 22.71 -9.85
CA ARG A 82 -0.89 24.17 -9.76
C ARG A 82 0.29 24.58 -8.86
N GLY A 83 0.88 25.73 -9.19
CA GLY A 83 1.99 26.34 -8.45
C GLY A 83 3.35 25.79 -8.83
N GLY A 84 3.56 25.40 -10.10
CA GLY A 84 4.85 24.87 -10.55
C GLY A 84 5.22 23.53 -9.92
N ARG A 85 4.23 22.74 -9.50
CA ARG A 85 4.47 21.45 -8.85
C ARG A 85 4.53 20.29 -9.84
N GLY A 86 4.49 20.54 -11.15
CA GLY A 86 4.67 19.52 -12.17
C GLY A 86 3.40 18.74 -12.53
N ILE A 87 3.57 17.54 -13.07
CA ILE A 87 2.50 16.70 -13.61
C ILE A 87 2.44 15.40 -12.82
N VAL A 88 1.22 14.96 -12.49
CA VAL A 88 0.96 13.67 -11.88
C VAL A 88 0.19 12.80 -12.88
N GLN A 89 0.63 11.56 -13.07
CA GLN A 89 -0.01 10.57 -13.94
C GLN A 89 -0.13 9.22 -13.24
N LYS A 90 -1.31 8.60 -13.29
CA LYS A 90 -1.50 7.25 -12.76
C LYS A 90 -0.84 6.23 -13.69
N VAL A 91 0.06 5.43 -13.14
CA VAL A 91 0.82 4.39 -13.86
C VAL A 91 0.45 2.97 -13.45
N ALA A 92 -0.15 2.81 -12.27
CA ALA A 92 -0.74 1.55 -11.83
C ALA A 92 -1.95 1.81 -10.93
N ALA A 93 -2.89 0.87 -10.92
CA ALA A 93 -4.02 0.83 -10.01
C ALA A 93 -4.23 -0.60 -9.53
N GLY A 94 -4.79 -0.77 -8.33
CA GLY A 94 -4.93 -2.06 -7.70
C GLY A 94 -6.00 -2.10 -6.62
N ILE A 95 -6.23 -3.31 -6.12
CA ILE A 95 -7.10 -3.57 -4.97
C ILE A 95 -6.25 -3.90 -3.74
N VAL A 96 -6.73 -3.46 -2.58
CA VAL A 96 -6.14 -3.73 -1.28
C VAL A 96 -7.09 -4.63 -0.52
N ARG A 97 -6.59 -5.79 -0.09
CA ARG A 97 -7.33 -6.75 0.71
C ARG A 97 -7.24 -6.43 2.20
N ARG A 98 -6.07 -6.03 2.65
CA ARG A 98 -5.77 -5.79 4.07
C ARG A 98 -4.66 -4.76 4.19
N VAL A 99 -4.79 -3.91 5.20
CA VAL A 99 -3.73 -3.01 5.68
C VAL A 99 -3.67 -3.19 7.18
N GLU A 100 -2.47 -3.41 7.70
CA GLU A 100 -2.20 -3.47 9.13
C GLU A 100 -1.09 -2.47 9.43
N GLU A 101 -1.37 -1.50 10.28
CA GLU A 101 -0.40 -0.52 10.75
C GLU A 101 -0.11 -0.80 12.22
N MET A 102 1.16 -0.90 12.56
CA MET A 102 1.66 -0.97 13.94
C MET A 102 2.71 0.12 14.13
N SER A 103 3.10 0.39 15.37
CA SER A 103 4.18 1.35 15.62
C SER A 103 5.47 0.89 14.91
N GLY A 104 5.94 1.68 13.94
CA GLY A 104 7.14 1.39 13.15
C GLY A 104 7.02 0.26 12.11
N ALA A 105 5.83 -0.28 11.85
CA ALA A 105 5.64 -1.35 10.88
C ALA A 105 4.31 -1.25 10.12
N VAL A 106 4.29 -1.74 8.89
CA VAL A 106 3.07 -1.81 8.07
C VAL A 106 3.06 -3.08 7.22
N SER A 107 1.91 -3.70 7.08
CA SER A 107 1.68 -4.80 6.14
C SER A 107 0.52 -4.46 5.21
N ILE A 108 0.76 -4.54 3.91
CA ILE A 108 -0.24 -4.25 2.88
C ILE A 108 -0.37 -5.50 2.01
N ARG A 109 -1.58 -6.09 1.97
CA ARG A 109 -1.90 -7.21 1.08
C ARG A 109 -2.80 -6.72 -0.04
N GLY A 110 -2.42 -6.97 -1.29
CA GLY A 110 -3.19 -6.53 -2.44
C GLY A 110 -2.61 -6.97 -3.78
N LYS A 111 -3.21 -6.49 -4.86
CA LYS A 111 -2.72 -6.73 -6.22
C LYS A 111 -2.95 -5.52 -7.11
N PHE A 112 -1.99 -5.23 -7.98
CA PHE A 112 -2.17 -4.31 -9.09
C PHE A 112 -2.94 -4.99 -10.22
N ALA A 113 -3.55 -4.20 -11.11
CA ALA A 113 -4.29 -4.69 -12.26
C ALA A 113 -3.39 -5.56 -13.15
N GLY A 114 -3.86 -6.76 -13.51
CA GLY A 114 -3.10 -7.73 -14.30
C GLY A 114 -1.95 -8.44 -13.57
N GLY A 115 -1.68 -8.09 -12.31
CA GLY A 115 -0.62 -8.69 -11.50
C GLY A 115 -1.09 -9.80 -10.57
N ALA A 116 -0.10 -10.50 -9.99
CA ALA A 116 -0.34 -11.42 -8.87
C ALA A 116 -0.65 -10.66 -7.57
N GLU A 117 -1.19 -11.38 -6.59
CA GLU A 117 -1.36 -10.85 -5.24
C GLU A 117 -0.06 -10.98 -4.45
N TYR A 118 0.27 -9.94 -3.70
CA TYR A 118 1.48 -9.85 -2.89
C TYR A 118 1.15 -9.33 -1.50
N MET A 119 2.10 -9.53 -0.59
CA MET A 119 2.21 -8.79 0.64
C MET A 119 3.44 -7.89 0.55
N TRP A 120 3.27 -6.61 0.89
CA TRP A 120 4.34 -5.65 1.10
C TRP A 120 4.45 -5.36 2.59
N ALA A 121 5.56 -5.73 3.20
CA ALA A 121 5.85 -5.41 4.59
C ALA A 121 6.90 -4.31 4.67
N GLY A 122 6.54 -3.23 5.34
CA GLY A 122 7.39 -2.08 5.59
C GLY A 122 7.80 -2.03 7.05
N ILE A 123 9.08 -1.76 7.31
CA ILE A 123 9.61 -1.44 8.63
C ILE A 123 10.23 -0.05 8.57
N GLN A 124 9.90 0.80 9.52
CA GLN A 124 10.54 2.10 9.66
C GLN A 124 11.91 1.94 10.30
N LYS A 125 12.94 2.47 9.64
CA LYS A 125 14.30 2.61 10.18
C LYS A 125 14.68 4.08 10.08
N ASP A 126 14.81 4.72 11.23
CA ASP A 126 14.98 6.17 11.33
C ASP A 126 13.84 6.91 10.58
N ASP A 127 14.19 7.72 9.58
CA ASP A 127 13.24 8.51 8.77
C ASP A 127 12.80 7.81 7.47
N VAL A 128 13.27 6.58 7.22
CA VAL A 128 13.01 5.85 5.97
C VAL A 128 12.22 4.57 6.25
N TRP A 129 11.37 4.18 5.31
CA TRP A 129 10.68 2.90 5.31
C TRP A 129 11.37 1.92 4.37
N GLU A 130 11.75 0.77 4.88
CA GLU A 130 12.23 -0.34 4.06
C GLU A 130 11.10 -1.33 3.84
N PHE A 131 10.78 -1.60 2.56
CA PHE A 131 9.76 -2.56 2.18
C PHE A 131 10.36 -3.81 1.57
N GLN A 132 9.83 -4.96 1.98
CA GLN A 132 10.03 -6.23 1.30
C GLN A 132 8.70 -6.73 0.75
N ARG A 133 8.72 -7.15 -0.52
CA ARG A 133 7.58 -7.80 -1.17
C ARG A 133 7.74 -9.31 -1.09
N SER A 134 6.68 -10.00 -0.70
CA SER A 134 6.63 -11.46 -0.70
C SER A 134 6.78 -12.04 -2.11
N LYS A 135 6.99 -13.35 -2.20
CA LYS A 135 6.66 -14.10 -3.42
C LYS A 135 5.16 -13.96 -3.74
N PRO A 136 4.74 -14.18 -5.00
CA PRO A 136 3.32 -14.20 -5.36
C PRO A 136 2.53 -15.14 -4.44
N ILE A 137 1.45 -14.63 -3.85
CA ILE A 137 0.55 -15.44 -3.03
C ILE A 137 -0.24 -16.35 -3.98
N GLN A 138 0.04 -17.65 -3.92
CA GLN A 138 -0.72 -18.66 -4.64
C GLN A 138 -2.08 -18.81 -3.98
N VAL A 139 -3.14 -18.33 -4.64
CA VAL A 139 -4.51 -18.64 -4.22
C VAL A 139 -4.88 -19.94 -4.92
N GLY A 140 -4.78 -21.06 -4.20
CA GLY A 140 -5.22 -22.35 -4.74
C GLY A 140 -6.70 -22.28 -5.15
N PRO A 141 -7.11 -22.94 -6.25
CA PRO A 141 -8.52 -23.00 -6.62
C PRO A 141 -9.31 -23.63 -5.47
N GLY A 142 -10.26 -22.87 -4.90
CA GLY A 142 -11.12 -23.33 -3.81
C GLY A 142 -10.51 -23.26 -2.41
N GLN A 143 -9.27 -22.79 -2.24
CA GLN A 143 -8.67 -22.63 -0.92
C GLN A 143 -9.25 -21.39 -0.24
N LYS A 144 -10.23 -21.59 0.66
CA LYS A 144 -10.62 -20.56 1.62
C LYS A 144 -9.47 -20.41 2.60
N PHE A 145 -8.79 -19.27 2.55
CA PHE A 145 -7.81 -18.93 3.57
C PHE A 145 -8.59 -18.73 4.87
N ASP A 146 -8.38 -19.62 5.83
CA ASP A 146 -8.93 -19.48 7.17
C ASP A 146 -8.11 -18.44 7.92
N TRP A 147 -8.78 -17.36 8.32
CA TRP A 147 -8.18 -16.26 9.07
C TRP A 147 -8.42 -16.41 10.58
N SER A 148 -9.04 -17.50 11.03
CA SER A 148 -9.50 -17.71 12.41
C SER A 148 -8.53 -18.46 13.33
N THR A 149 -7.22 -18.40 13.05
CA THR A 149 -6.20 -18.91 14.00
C THR A 149 -5.14 -17.85 14.29
N SER A 150 -5.58 -16.79 14.96
CA SER A 150 -4.85 -16.33 16.14
C SER A 150 -5.90 -16.31 17.24
N ASP A 151 -6.01 -17.45 17.93
CA ASP A 151 -6.82 -17.62 19.12
C ASP A 151 -6.54 -16.47 20.12
N ASP A 152 -7.60 -16.13 20.83
CA ASP A 152 -7.62 -15.27 22.00
C ASP A 152 -6.56 -15.69 23.03
N ASP A 153 -5.35 -15.13 22.92
CA ASP A 153 -4.37 -15.09 24.02
C ASP A 153 -4.09 -13.61 24.32
N ASP A 154 -4.74 -13.10 25.38
CA ASP A 154 -4.49 -11.80 26.03
C ASP A 154 -3.11 -11.77 26.74
N GLY A 155 -2.10 -12.35 26.10
CA GLY A 155 -0.70 -12.25 26.49
C GLY A 155 -0.04 -10.99 25.92
N PRO A 156 0.99 -10.43 26.58
CA PRO A 156 1.75 -9.34 26.00
C PRO A 156 2.30 -9.78 24.64
N VAL A 157 1.98 -9.02 23.59
CA VAL A 157 2.43 -9.25 22.22
C VAL A 157 3.94 -9.49 22.23
N ASP A 158 4.36 -10.73 21.91
CA ASP A 158 5.78 -11.06 21.82
C ASP A 158 6.38 -10.23 20.67
N PRO A 159 7.40 -9.38 20.91
CA PRO A 159 8.08 -8.65 19.85
C PRO A 159 8.72 -9.58 18.79
N ARG A 160 8.76 -10.90 19.03
CA ARG A 160 9.18 -11.93 18.06
C ARG A 160 8.15 -12.32 17.01
N ILE A 161 6.96 -11.72 16.98
CA ILE A 161 6.08 -11.83 15.78
C ILE A 161 6.68 -11.05 14.58
N ALA A 162 7.66 -10.17 14.82
CA ALA A 162 8.56 -9.68 13.79
C ALA A 162 9.59 -10.73 13.30
N THR A 163 9.58 -11.96 13.82
CA THR A 163 10.59 -13.00 13.53
C THR A 163 10.02 -14.23 12.81
N VAL A 164 8.73 -14.25 12.45
CA VAL A 164 8.19 -15.29 11.55
C VAL A 164 8.26 -14.81 10.09
N TRP A 165 9.44 -14.34 9.70
CA TRP A 165 9.82 -14.21 8.29
C TRP A 165 10.76 -15.35 8.00
N PRO A 166 10.51 -16.19 6.98
CA PRO A 166 11.53 -17.14 6.57
C PRO A 166 12.70 -16.32 6.03
N MET A 167 13.83 -16.36 6.73
CA MET A 167 15.11 -15.90 6.17
C MET A 167 15.34 -16.69 4.88
N PHE A 168 15.20 -16.03 3.74
CA PHE A 168 15.63 -16.51 2.42
C PHE A 168 16.43 -15.41 1.75
#